data_AF-A0A382IDT3-F1
#
_entry.id   AF-A0A382IDT3-F1
#
_cell.length_a   1.000
_cell.length_b   1.000
_cell.length_c   1.000
_cell.angle_alpha   90.00
_cell.angle_beta   90.00
_cell.angle_gamma   90.00
#
_symmetry.space_group_name_H-M   'P 1'
#
loop_
_entity.id
_entity.type
_entity.pdbx_description
1 polymer ?
#
loop_
_entity_poly.entity_id
_entity_poly.type
_entity_poly.pdbx_seq_one_letter_code
_entity_poly.pdbx_strand_id
1 'polypeptide(L)'
;MVVELDGEVVERAEPHIGLLHRGTEKLIEYKTYLQAVPYFDRLDYVSPMCQEHAFALATEQLLNIKVPIRAQYIRVIFSEITRILNHLLNVPAYAADIGAVTPFLWCFEEREKLLEF
;
A
#
# COMPACT_ATOMS: atom_id res chain seq x y z
N MET A 1 1.97 3.31 -21.07
CA MET A 1 3.14 2.51 -21.48
C MET A 1 3.26 2.63 -22.98
N VAL A 2 4.45 2.93 -23.50
CA VAL A 2 4.75 2.90 -24.93
C VAL A 2 5.52 1.62 -25.20
N VAL A 3 5.11 0.83 -26.19
CA VAL A 3 5.71 -0.48 -26.48
C VAL A 3 6.09 -0.52 -27.96
N GLU A 4 7.32 -0.92 -28.25
CA GLU A 4 7.81 -1.20 -29.61
C GLU A 4 7.80 -2.72 -29.81
N LEU A 5 7.16 -3.17 -30.88
CA LEU A 5 6.88 -4.58 -31.15
C LEU A 5 7.50 -5.00 -32.49
N ASP A 6 8.10 -6.19 -32.53
CA ASP A 6 8.35 -6.94 -33.77
C ASP A 6 7.37 -8.12 -33.84
N GLY A 7 6.25 -7.91 -34.54
CA GLY A 7 5.11 -8.84 -34.52
C GLY A 7 4.51 -8.96 -33.11
N GLU A 8 4.64 -10.15 -32.51
CA GLU A 8 4.18 -10.45 -31.13
C GLU A 8 5.28 -10.28 -30.08
N VAL A 9 6.54 -10.07 -30.51
CA VAL A 9 7.69 -9.94 -29.60
C VAL A 9 7.83 -8.48 -29.16
N VAL A 10 7.95 -8.29 -27.84
CA VAL A 10 8.24 -6.97 -27.26
C VAL A 10 9.74 -6.71 -27.34
N GLU A 11 10.14 -5.77 -28.20
CA GLU A 11 11.54 -5.33 -28.33
C GLU A 11 11.90 -4.26 -27.28
N ARG A 12 10.96 -3.34 -27.01
CA ARG A 12 11.15 -2.27 -26.01
C ARG A 12 9.83 -1.92 -25.34
N ALA A 13 9.88 -1.65 -24.05
CA ALA A 13 8.75 -1.12 -23.29
C ALA A 13 9.19 0.07 -22.43
N GLU A 14 8.48 1.19 -22.56
CA GLU A 14 8.71 2.43 -21.80
C GLU A 14 7.48 2.78 -20.95
N PRO A 15 7.54 2.52 -19.62
CA PRO A 15 6.49 2.93 -18.71
C PRO A 15 6.64 4.41 -18.36
N HIS A 16 5.87 5.27 -19.03
CA HIS A 16 5.70 6.66 -18.59
C HIS A 16 4.89 6.70 -17.29
N ILE A 17 5.57 6.95 -16.17
CA ILE A 17 4.97 7.11 -14.83
C ILE A 17 4.76 8.59 -14.48
N GLY A 18 4.08 8.86 -13.37
CA GLY A 18 3.87 10.23 -12.85
C GLY A 18 2.46 10.78 -13.05
N LEU A 19 1.55 10.05 -13.70
CA LEU A 19 0.15 10.45 -13.87
C LEU A 19 -0.61 10.61 -12.53
N LEU A 20 -0.13 9.94 -11.48
CA LEU A 20 -0.62 10.07 -10.10
C LEU A 20 0.39 10.77 -9.17
N HIS A 21 1.39 11.47 -9.73
CA HIS A 21 2.30 12.27 -8.92
C HIS A 21 1.56 13.47 -8.34
N ARG A 22 1.60 13.63 -7.01
CA ARG A 22 0.87 14.66 -6.27
C ARG A 22 1.77 15.59 -5.46
N GLY A 23 3.10 15.49 -5.61
CA GLY A 23 4.06 16.25 -4.81
C GLY A 23 3.92 16.00 -3.31
N THR A 24 3.56 14.77 -2.91
CA THR A 24 3.28 14.42 -1.50
C THR A 24 4.44 14.74 -0.57
N GLU A 25 5.68 14.44 -0.98
CA GLU A 25 6.89 14.79 -0.22
C GLU A 25 7.00 16.30 0.03
N LYS A 26 6.69 17.12 -0.98
CA LYS A 26 6.74 18.57 -0.88
C LYS A 26 5.67 19.11 0.06
N LEU A 27 4.47 18.51 0.05
CA LEU A 27 3.39 18.89 0.97
C LEU A 27 3.77 18.58 2.42
N ILE A 28 4.46 17.46 2.67
CA ILE A 28 4.88 17.05 4.01
C ILE A 28 5.88 18.05 4.63
N GLU A 29 6.74 18.69 3.83
CA GLU A 29 7.66 19.73 4.31
C GLU A 29 6.96 20.93 5.00
N TYR A 30 5.71 21.21 4.62
CA TYR A 30 4.89 22.29 5.18
C TYR A 30 3.93 21.82 6.27
N LYS A 31 4.08 20.59 6.78
CA LYS A 31 3.21 19.98 7.78
C LYS A 31 4.01 19.49 8.98
N THR A 32 3.38 19.45 10.15
CA THR A 32 3.98 18.81 11.32
C THR A 32 3.98 17.29 11.17
N TYR A 33 4.82 16.58 11.93
CA TYR A 33 4.88 15.11 11.89
C TYR A 33 3.50 14.45 12.06
N LEU A 34 2.67 14.93 12.98
CA LEU A 34 1.31 14.40 13.17
C LEU A 34 0.39 14.68 11.97
N GLN A 35 0.50 15.88 11.37
CA GLN A 35 -0.27 16.23 10.17
C GLN A 35 0.21 15.48 8.92
N ALA A 36 1.45 14.99 8.93
CA ALA A 36 2.04 14.24 7.83
C ALA A 36 1.56 12.77 7.78
N VAL A 37 1.14 12.19 8.91
CA VAL A 37 0.74 10.77 9.01
C VAL A 37 -0.26 10.34 7.92
N PRO A 38 -1.38 11.06 7.66
CA PRO A 38 -2.37 10.63 6.67
C PRO A 38 -1.91 10.70 5.22
N TYR A 39 -0.72 11.24 4.93
CA TYR A 39 -0.15 11.16 3.60
C TYR A 39 0.43 9.76 3.31
N PHE A 40 0.93 9.06 4.34
CA PHE A 40 1.52 7.73 4.19
C PHE A 40 0.48 6.66 3.87
N ASP A 41 -0.71 6.73 4.48
CA ASP A 41 -1.88 5.91 4.12
C ASP A 41 -2.23 5.95 2.63
N ARG A 42 -1.95 7.09 1.99
CA ARG A 42 -2.36 7.38 0.62
C ARG A 42 -1.26 7.13 -0.41
N LEU A 43 -0.08 6.70 0.02
CA LEU A 43 1.00 6.28 -0.87
C LEU A 43 0.70 4.88 -1.40
N ASP A 44 0.64 3.90 -0.50
CA ASP A 44 0.08 2.57 -0.79
C ASP A 44 -1.32 2.48 -0.17
N TYR A 45 -2.31 2.76 -1.00
CA TYR A 45 -3.72 2.78 -0.62
C TYR A 45 -4.30 1.39 -0.29
N VAL A 46 -3.52 0.32 -0.51
CA VAL A 46 -3.93 -1.04 -0.20
C VAL A 46 -3.42 -1.47 1.17
N SER A 47 -2.28 -0.92 1.60
CA SER A 47 -1.67 -1.22 2.90
C SER A 47 -1.46 0.01 3.80
N PRO A 48 -2.53 0.72 4.22
CA PRO A 48 -2.41 1.99 4.94
C PRO A 48 -1.65 1.86 6.27
N MET A 49 -2.05 0.91 7.12
CA MET A 49 -1.43 0.71 8.44
C MET A 49 0.06 0.38 8.37
N CYS A 50 0.50 -0.34 7.33
CA CYS A 50 1.92 -0.65 7.14
C CYS A 50 2.72 0.61 6.78
N GLN A 51 2.15 1.51 5.99
CA GLN A 51 2.79 2.78 5.62
C GLN A 51 2.88 3.73 6.81
N GLU A 52 1.80 3.87 7.59
CA GLU A 52 1.83 4.63 8.84
C GLU A 52 2.81 4.03 9.84
N HIS A 53 2.85 2.70 9.98
CA HIS A 53 3.75 2.04 10.89
C HIS A 53 5.22 2.29 10.53
N ALA A 54 5.58 2.30 9.24
CA ALA A 54 6.92 2.64 8.80
C ALA A 54 7.30 4.09 9.18
N PHE A 55 6.40 5.05 8.98
CA PHE A 55 6.62 6.44 9.37
C PHE A 55 6.70 6.63 10.90
N ALA A 56 5.85 5.93 11.65
CA ALA A 56 5.87 5.91 13.10
C ALA A 56 7.21 5.37 13.63
N LEU A 57 7.72 4.26 13.08
CA LEU A 57 9.03 3.72 13.48
C LEU A 57 10.17 4.70 13.19
N ALA A 58 10.15 5.36 12.02
CA ALA A 58 11.16 6.37 11.69
C ALA A 58 11.14 7.55 12.67
N THR A 59 9.95 8.07 13.00
CA THR A 59 9.81 9.18 13.97
C THR A 59 10.18 8.76 15.39
N GLU A 60 9.81 7.56 15.82
CA GLU A 60 10.17 7.00 17.13
C GLU A 60 11.67 6.80 17.28
N GLN A 61 12.34 6.34 16.21
CA GLN A 61 13.79 6.19 16.17
C GLN A 61 14.50 7.56 16.25
N LEU A 62 14.01 8.58 15.55
CA LEU A 62 14.54 9.95 15.64
C LEU A 62 14.37 10.55 17.04
N LEU A 63 13.27 10.24 17.72
CA LEU A 63 12.96 10.71 19.06
C LEU A 63 13.60 9.87 20.18
N ASN A 64 14.20 8.71 19.86
CA ASN A 64 14.75 7.75 20.82
C ASN A 64 13.75 7.34 21.92
N ILE A 65 12.49 7.10 21.54
CA ILE A 65 11.43 6.68 22.47
C ILE A 65 11.10 5.19 22.33
N LYS A 66 10.69 4.57 23.43
CA LYS A 66 10.24 3.17 23.45
C LYS A 66 8.73 3.08 23.60
N VAL A 67 8.08 2.51 22.60
CA VAL A 67 6.63 2.26 22.60
C VAL A 67 6.26 1.16 23.61
N PRO A 68 5.16 1.31 24.38
CA PRO A 68 4.72 0.28 25.32
C PRO A 68 4.42 -1.05 24.63
N ILE A 69 4.65 -2.16 25.35
CA ILE A 69 4.57 -3.52 24.78
C ILE A 69 3.20 -3.83 24.16
N ARG A 70 2.11 -3.35 24.77
CA ARG A 70 0.75 -3.51 24.24
C ARG A 70 0.61 -2.90 22.84
N ALA A 71 1.15 -1.70 22.63
CA ALA A 71 1.05 -1.02 21.34
C ALA A 71 1.90 -1.72 20.26
N GLN A 72 3.05 -2.31 20.62
CA GLN A 72 3.84 -3.11 19.68
C GLN A 72 3.04 -4.34 19.19
N TYR A 73 2.39 -5.08 20.09
CA TYR A 73 1.56 -6.22 19.70
C TYR A 73 0.38 -5.81 18.81
N ILE A 74 -0.33 -4.74 19.16
CA ILE A 74 -1.46 -4.24 18.34
C ILE A 74 -0.98 -3.87 16.94
N ARG A 75 0.15 -3.15 16.80
CA ARG A 75 0.73 -2.78 15.51
C ARG A 75 1.06 -4.00 14.65
N VAL A 76 1.64 -5.04 15.24
CA VAL A 76 1.95 -6.29 14.52
C VAL A 76 0.67 -6.96 14.04
N ILE A 77 -0.35 -7.09 14.91
CA ILE A 77 -1.64 -7.69 14.54
C ILE A 77 -2.27 -6.95 13.36
N PHE A 78 -2.38 -5.62 13.42
CA PHE A 78 -2.95 -4.83 12.34
C PHE A 78 -2.07 -4.82 11.08
N SER A 79 -0.74 -4.89 11.21
CA SER A 79 0.16 -5.01 10.06
C SER A 79 -0.05 -6.34 9.33
N GLU A 80 -0.29 -7.43 10.06
CA GLU A 80 -0.56 -8.74 9.46
C GLU A 80 -1.96 -8.82 8.84
N ILE A 81 -2.99 -8.21 9.46
CA ILE A 81 -4.30 -8.04 8.82
C ILE A 81 -4.16 -7.27 7.50
N THR A 82 -3.39 -6.18 7.52
CA THR A 82 -3.14 -5.34 6.35
C THR A 82 -2.34 -6.08 5.27
N ARG A 83 -1.43 -6.99 5.65
CA ARG A 83 -0.73 -7.88 4.72
C ARG A 83 -1.70 -8.82 4.01
N ILE A 84 -2.63 -9.43 4.76
CA ILE A 84 -3.67 -10.29 4.20
C ILE A 84 -4.58 -9.49 3.25
N LEU A 85 -5.04 -8.30 3.67
CA LEU A 85 -5.82 -7.37 2.83
C LEU A 85 -5.11 -7.03 1.51
N ASN A 86 -3.79 -6.84 1.54
CA ASN A 86 -3.00 -6.56 0.34
C ASN A 86 -2.95 -7.77 -0.60
N HIS A 87 -2.66 -8.96 -0.07
CA HIS A 87 -2.65 -10.18 -0.89
C HIS A 87 -4.02 -10.55 -1.45
N LEU A 88 -5.10 -10.33 -0.68
CA LEU A 88 -6.48 -10.53 -1.13
C LEU A 88 -6.91 -9.53 -2.22
N LEU A 89 -6.18 -8.44 -2.42
CA LEU A 89 -6.39 -7.57 -3.59
C LEU A 89 -5.47 -7.99 -4.74
N ASN A 90 -4.16 -8.11 -4.47
CA ASN A 90 -3.13 -8.27 -5.48
C ASN A 90 -3.28 -9.59 -6.27
N VAL A 91 -3.39 -10.72 -5.57
CA VAL A 91 -3.46 -12.05 -6.20
C VAL A 91 -4.70 -12.19 -7.12
N PRO A 92 -5.92 -11.88 -6.65
CA PRO A 92 -7.08 -12.01 -7.52
C PRO A 92 -7.20 -10.91 -8.58
N ALA A 93 -6.68 -9.70 -8.34
CA ALA A 93 -6.61 -8.68 -9.39
C ALA A 93 -5.71 -9.17 -10.54
N TYR A 94 -4.54 -9.73 -10.22
CA TYR A 94 -3.68 -10.37 -11.21
C TYR A 94 -4.37 -11.52 -11.94
N ALA A 95 -5.11 -12.37 -11.21
CA ALA A 95 -5.89 -13.45 -11.82
C ALA A 95 -6.97 -12.90 -12.79
N ALA A 96 -7.62 -11.80 -12.43
CA ALA A 96 -8.61 -11.14 -13.26
C ALA A 96 -7.98 -10.53 -14.53
N ASP A 97 -6.79 -9.95 -14.44
CA ASP A 97 -6.04 -9.43 -15.60
C ASP A 97 -5.70 -10.53 -16.62
N ILE A 98 -5.53 -11.78 -16.17
CA ILE A 98 -5.33 -12.96 -17.05
C ILE A 98 -6.67 -13.56 -17.53
N GLY A 99 -7.80 -13.20 -16.90
CA GLY A 99 -9.14 -13.63 -17.29
C GLY A 99 -9.90 -14.48 -16.27
N ALA A 100 -9.30 -14.81 -15.12
CA ALA A 100 -9.98 -15.52 -14.03
C ALA A 100 -10.69 -14.55 -13.07
N VAL A 101 -11.97 -14.27 -13.34
CA VAL A 101 -12.74 -13.24 -12.63
C VAL A 101 -13.39 -13.74 -11.33
N THR A 102 -13.74 -15.03 -11.24
CA THR A 102 -14.44 -15.58 -10.07
C THR A 102 -13.69 -15.41 -8.73
N PRO A 103 -12.37 -15.66 -8.65
CA PRO A 103 -11.62 -15.47 -7.40
C PRO A 103 -11.65 -14.03 -6.90
N PHE A 104 -11.74 -13.04 -7.80
CA PHE A 104 -11.82 -11.63 -7.43
C PHE A 104 -13.05 -11.32 -6.59
N LEU A 105 -14.22 -11.83 -6.97
CA LEU A 105 -15.45 -11.61 -6.22
C LEU A 105 -15.42 -12.31 -4.86
N TRP A 106 -14.84 -13.51 -4.77
CA TRP A 106 -14.73 -14.24 -3.50
C TRP A 106 -13.76 -13.58 -2.53
N CYS A 107 -12.57 -13.19 -3.00
CA CYS A 107 -11.58 -12.54 -2.15
C CYS A 107 -12.04 -11.16 -1.67
N PHE A 108 -12.86 -10.44 -2.45
CA PHE A 108 -13.41 -9.15 -2.01
C PHE A 108 -14.43 -9.28 -0.87
N GLU A 109 -15.17 -10.38 -0.79
CA GLU A 109 -16.07 -10.64 0.35
C GLU A 109 -15.26 -10.84 1.65
N GLU A 110 -14.18 -11.62 1.60
CA GLU A 110 -13.26 -11.77 2.74
C GLU A 110 -12.54 -10.45 3.06
N ARG A 111 -12.20 -9.66 2.04
CA ARG A 111 -11.61 -8.34 2.22
C ARG A 111 -12.55 -7.38 2.95
N GLU A 112 -13.84 -7.42 2.65
CA GLU A 112 -14.85 -6.58 3.30
C GLU A 112 -15.01 -6.93 4.80
N LYS A 113 -15.00 -8.23 5.15
CA LYS A 113 -15.00 -8.68 6.56
C LYS A 113 -13.80 -8.12 7.33
N LEU A 114 -12.63 -8.05 6.69
CA LEU A 114 -11.43 -7.50 7.31
C LEU A 114 -11.46 -5.97 7.46
N LEU A 115 -12.23 -5.26 6.62
CA LEU A 115 -12.42 -3.80 6.71
C LEU A 115 -13.41 -3.39 7.81
N GLU A 116 -14.20 -4.33 8.33
CA GLU A 116 -15.12 -4.09 9.46
C GLU A 116 -14.38 -3.95 10.81
N PHE A 117 -13.19 -4.54 10.93
CA PHE A 117 -12.36 -4.53 12.15
C PHE A 117 -11.69 -3.18 12.42
#